data_AF-A0A9E5WEL6-F1
#
_entry.id   AF-A0A9E5WEL6-F1
#
_cell.length_a   1.000
_cell.length_b   1.000
_cell.length_c   1.000
_cell.angle_alpha   90.00
_cell.angle_beta   90.00
_cell.angle_gamma   90.00
#
_symmetry.space_group_name_H-M   'P 1'
#
loop_
_entity.id
_entity.type
_entity.pdbx_description
1 polymer ?
#
loop_
_entity_poly.entity_id
_entity_poly.type
_entity_poly.pdbx_seq_one_letter_code
_entity_poly.pdbx_strand_id
1 'polypeptide(L)'
;MRQKIRFEKNIKDGILTVLESSEVDPGVVIPLLEEDYNLEEMVKASEKGFQDFSRLLRRRSFFPTSDLCIKLYETTIEFFKNKEEVKVIVEYDDSEAFPKEEKFRLEDEDVEIDKILEEDGDTKEDELKEIDSEDDTPKFTPEDTSEHEN
;
A
#
# COMPACT_ATOMS: atom_id res chain seq x y z
N MET A 1 12.76 4.34 -1.10
CA MET A 1 12.64 5.34 -2.17
C MET A 1 11.99 6.58 -1.63
N ARG A 2 12.62 7.74 -1.79
CA ARG A 2 12.10 9.02 -1.32
C ARG A 2 11.38 9.77 -2.44
N GLN A 3 10.19 10.26 -2.11
CA GLN A 3 9.37 11.08 -2.98
C GLN A 3 9.15 12.45 -2.34
N LYS A 4 9.05 13.47 -3.18
CA LYS A 4 8.79 14.85 -2.79
C LYS A 4 7.66 15.39 -3.65
N ILE A 5 6.56 15.74 -3.01
CA ILE A 5 5.36 16.25 -3.67
C ILE A 5 5.21 17.72 -3.29
N ARG A 6 5.24 18.61 -4.28
CA ARG A 6 5.04 20.05 -4.09
C ARG A 6 3.65 20.43 -4.56
N PHE A 7 2.91 21.13 -3.70
CA PHE A 7 1.67 21.81 -4.06
C PHE A 7 1.93 23.31 -4.17
N GLU A 8 1.44 23.93 -5.24
CA GLU A 8 1.60 25.36 -5.49
C GLU A 8 0.30 25.99 -5.99
N LYS A 9 -0.20 27.01 -5.28
CA LYS A 9 -1.44 27.72 -5.63
C LYS A 9 -1.13 28.86 -6.57
N ASN A 10 -1.69 28.83 -7.77
CA ASN A 10 -1.84 30.00 -8.59
C ASN A 10 -3.22 30.64 -8.31
N ILE A 11 -3.25 31.58 -7.35
CA ILE A 11 -4.49 32.25 -6.91
C ILE A 11 -5.12 33.09 -8.04
N LYS A 12 -4.31 33.60 -8.97
CA LYS A 12 -4.80 34.43 -10.08
C LYS A 12 -5.58 33.60 -11.10
N ASP A 13 -5.07 32.42 -11.42
CA ASP A 13 -5.64 31.56 -12.44
C ASP A 13 -6.58 30.49 -11.85
N GLY A 14 -6.66 30.39 -10.51
CA GLY A 14 -7.49 29.41 -9.81
C GLY A 14 -6.97 27.97 -9.97
N ILE A 15 -5.66 27.82 -10.16
CA ILE A 15 -5.00 26.54 -10.44
C ILE A 15 -4.16 26.11 -9.24
N LEU A 16 -4.16 24.82 -8.96
CA LEU A 16 -3.24 24.17 -8.03
C LEU A 16 -2.33 23.24 -8.83
N THR A 17 -1.04 23.54 -8.86
CA THR A 17 -0.04 22.69 -9.51
C THR A 17 0.52 21.70 -8.49
N VAL A 18 0.52 20.42 -8.83
CA VAL A 18 1.11 19.34 -8.05
C VAL A 18 2.31 18.80 -8.83
N LEU A 19 3.50 18.97 -8.27
CA LEU A 19 4.74 18.42 -8.82
C LEU A 19 5.21 17.23 -7.98
N GLU A 20 5.31 16.07 -8.60
CA GLU A 20 5.96 14.89 -8.05
C GLU A 20 7.43 14.85 -8.47
N SER A 21 8.32 14.63 -7.50
CA SER A 21 9.72 14.31 -7.74
C SER A 21 10.10 13.07 -6.96
N SER A 22 10.95 12.22 -7.54
CA SER A 22 11.43 11.01 -6.88
C SER A 22 12.95 10.95 -6.92
N GLU A 23 13.51 10.34 -5.88
CA GLU A 23 14.89 9.89 -5.86
C GLU A 23 15.06 8.73 -6.86
N VAL A 24 16.00 8.89 -7.80
CA VAL A 24 16.35 7.86 -8.81
C VAL A 24 17.70 7.21 -8.54
N ASP A 25 18.57 7.93 -7.84
CA ASP A 25 19.84 7.47 -7.29
C ASP A 25 20.04 8.14 -5.92
N PRO A 26 20.87 7.59 -5.03
CA PRO A 26 21.14 8.20 -3.72
C PRO A 26 21.50 9.69 -3.82
N GLY A 27 20.62 10.55 -3.31
CA GLY A 27 20.77 12.02 -3.32
C GLY A 27 20.41 12.71 -4.65
N VAL A 28 20.01 11.96 -5.68
CA VAL A 28 19.59 12.48 -6.99
C VAL A 28 18.08 12.43 -7.09
N VAL A 29 17.44 13.60 -7.00
CA VAL A 29 15.98 13.75 -7.11
C VAL A 29 15.65 14.41 -8.44
N ILE A 30 14.76 13.81 -9.22
CA ILE A 30 14.29 14.37 -10.49
C ILE A 30 12.76 14.58 -10.47
N PRO A 31 12.24 15.60 -11.17
CA PRO A 31 10.82 15.73 -11.42
C PRO A 31 10.31 14.58 -12.29
N LEU A 32 9.21 13.95 -11.87
CA LEU A 32 8.57 12.86 -12.61
C LEU A 32 7.29 13.31 -13.30
N LEU A 33 6.49 14.12 -12.60
CA LEU A 33 5.16 14.52 -13.06
C LEU A 33 4.81 15.91 -12.56
N GLU A 34 4.16 16.68 -13.41
CA GLU A 34 3.50 17.94 -13.05
C GLU A 34 2.05 17.87 -13.54
N GLU A 35 1.09 18.08 -12.63
CA GLU A 35 -0.33 18.13 -12.96
C GLU A 35 -1.01 19.35 -12.36
N ASP A 36 -1.93 19.93 -13.14
CA ASP A 36 -2.74 21.07 -12.72
C ASP A 36 -4.16 20.64 -12.31
N TYR A 37 -4.61 21.16 -11.19
CA TYR A 37 -5.92 20.93 -10.61
C TYR A 37 -6.69 22.25 -10.49
N ASN A 38 -8.02 22.18 -10.48
CA ASN A 38 -8.82 23.33 -10.10
C ASN A 38 -8.68 23.56 -8.60
N LEU A 39 -8.21 24.75 -8.21
CA LEU A 39 -7.95 25.09 -6.81
C LEU A 39 -9.22 25.06 -5.96
N GLU A 40 -10.33 25.59 -6.48
CA GLU A 40 -11.59 25.66 -5.75
C GLU A 40 -12.19 24.27 -5.50
N GLU A 41 -12.11 23.39 -6.49
CA GLU A 41 -12.55 21.99 -6.33
C GLU A 41 -11.69 21.25 -5.32
N MET A 42 -10.37 21.43 -5.36
CA MET A 42 -9.45 20.81 -4.39
C MET A 42 -9.71 21.30 -2.96
N VAL A 43 -9.95 22.60 -2.77
CA VAL A 43 -10.33 23.17 -1.46
C VAL A 43 -11.64 22.53 -0.97
N LYS A 44 -12.69 22.52 -1.80
CA LYS A 44 -13.98 21.90 -1.43
C LYS A 44 -13.85 20.42 -1.12
N ALA A 45 -13.05 19.69 -1.90
CA ALA A 45 -12.79 18.27 -1.66
C ALA A 45 -12.04 18.05 -0.34
N SER A 46 -11.06 18.90 -0.02
CA SER A 46 -10.33 18.85 1.26
C SER A 46 -11.23 19.13 2.46
N GLU A 47 -12.22 20.02 2.34
CA GLU A 47 -13.17 20.34 3.42
C GLU A 47 -14.19 19.22 3.66
N LYS A 48 -14.59 18.50 2.62
CA LYS A 48 -15.53 17.35 2.73
C LYS A 48 -14.90 16.15 3.42
N GLY A 49 -13.61 15.93 3.19
CA GLY A 49 -12.83 14.89 3.86
C GLY A 49 -11.91 14.13 2.93
N PHE A 50 -11.16 13.20 3.54
CA PHE A 50 -10.12 12.41 2.87
C PHE A 50 -10.60 11.69 1.60
N GLN A 51 -11.79 11.09 1.62
CA GLN A 51 -12.29 10.29 0.48
C GLN A 51 -12.54 11.15 -0.76
N ASP A 52 -13.13 12.34 -0.60
CA ASP A 52 -13.37 13.25 -1.72
C ASP A 52 -12.07 13.88 -2.22
N PHE A 53 -11.16 14.25 -1.31
CA PHE A 53 -9.82 14.71 -1.66
C PHE A 53 -9.06 13.65 -2.47
N SER A 54 -9.01 12.41 -1.97
CA SER A 54 -8.32 11.29 -2.61
C SER A 54 -8.89 10.99 -3.99
N ARG A 55 -10.22 11.02 -4.15
CA ARG A 55 -10.89 10.81 -5.45
C ARG A 55 -10.51 11.88 -6.46
N LEU A 56 -10.42 13.14 -6.05
CA LEU A 56 -10.09 14.24 -6.94
C LEU A 56 -8.60 14.29 -7.29
N LEU A 57 -7.74 14.00 -6.31
CA LEU A 57 -6.30 13.98 -6.47
C LEU A 57 -5.85 12.83 -7.39
N ARG A 58 -6.44 11.63 -7.21
CA ARG A 58 -6.11 10.45 -8.01
C ARG A 58 -6.62 10.59 -9.44
N ARG A 59 -5.67 10.82 -10.35
CA ARG A 59 -5.88 10.86 -11.79
C ARG A 59 -5.09 9.75 -12.46
N ARG A 60 -5.23 9.63 -13.77
CA ARG A 60 -4.58 8.55 -14.53
C ARG A 60 -3.06 8.62 -14.43
N SER A 61 -2.47 9.81 -14.41
CA SER A 61 -1.02 9.99 -14.36
C SER A 61 -0.50 10.20 -12.94
N PHE A 62 -1.25 10.85 -12.05
CA PHE A 62 -0.94 10.90 -10.62
C PHE A 62 -1.84 9.99 -9.78
N PHE A 63 -1.34 8.83 -9.37
CA PHE A 63 -2.11 7.85 -8.59
C PHE A 63 -1.35 7.41 -7.33
N PRO A 64 -1.28 8.27 -6.28
CA PRO A 64 -0.53 7.96 -5.06
C PRO A 64 -1.15 6.76 -4.30
N THR A 65 -0.29 5.98 -3.66
CA THR A 65 -0.68 4.92 -2.71
C THR A 65 -1.56 5.49 -1.60
N SER A 66 -2.33 4.62 -0.92
CA SER A 66 -3.25 5.08 0.12
C SER A 66 -2.53 5.81 1.26
N ASP A 67 -1.40 5.29 1.72
CA ASP A 67 -0.61 5.91 2.80
C ASP A 67 -0.05 7.28 2.40
N LEU A 68 0.50 7.39 1.19
CA LEU A 68 0.92 8.67 0.65
C LEU A 68 -0.26 9.64 0.55
N CYS A 69 -1.40 9.20 0.02
CA CYS A 69 -2.58 10.04 -0.14
C CYS A 69 -3.09 10.56 1.22
N ILE A 70 -3.04 9.75 2.29
CA ILE A 70 -3.36 10.16 3.65
C ILE A 70 -2.40 11.25 4.11
N LYS A 71 -1.09 11.04 3.97
CA LYS A 71 -0.07 12.03 4.34
C LYS A 71 -0.24 13.35 3.58
N LEU A 72 -0.53 13.27 2.28
CA LEU A 72 -0.82 14.43 1.44
C LEU A 72 -2.03 15.19 1.96
N TYR A 73 -3.13 14.49 2.27
CA TYR A 73 -4.34 15.10 2.82
C TYR A 73 -4.06 15.79 4.15
N GLU A 74 -3.51 15.07 5.14
CA GLU A 74 -3.24 15.60 6.48
C GLU A 74 -2.35 16.84 6.45
N THR A 75 -1.31 16.83 5.61
CA THR A 75 -0.38 17.96 5.46
C THR A 75 -1.00 19.16 4.76
N THR A 76 -1.94 18.93 3.83
CA THR A 76 -2.48 20.00 2.97
C THR A 76 -3.78 20.63 3.49
N ILE A 77 -4.44 20.07 4.51
CA ILE A 77 -5.67 20.65 5.08
C ILE A 77 -5.46 22.08 5.58
N GLU A 78 -4.41 22.32 6.37
CA GLU A 78 -4.13 23.66 6.90
C GLU A 78 -3.64 24.60 5.79
N PHE A 79 -2.83 24.06 4.87
CA PHE A 79 -2.42 24.76 3.67
C PHE A 79 -3.63 25.29 2.90
N PHE A 80 -4.64 24.48 2.59
CA PHE A 80 -5.81 24.96 1.83
C PHE A 80 -6.64 26.01 2.57
N LYS A 81 -6.65 26.00 3.91
CA LYS A 81 -7.33 27.03 4.72
C LYS A 81 -6.58 28.36 4.70
N ASN A 82 -5.25 28.32 4.61
CA ASN A 82 -4.42 29.52 4.58
C ASN A 82 -4.33 30.11 3.16
N LYS A 83 -4.84 31.33 2.97
CA LYS A 83 -4.80 32.03 1.68
C LYS A 83 -3.44 32.66 1.37
N GLU A 84 -2.62 32.92 2.39
CA GLU A 84 -1.29 33.51 2.24
C GLU A 84 -0.24 32.46 1.87
N GLU A 85 -0.49 31.20 2.25
CA GLU A 85 0.42 30.11 1.95
C GLU A 85 0.23 29.64 0.51
N VAL A 86 1.22 29.94 -0.33
CA VAL A 86 1.16 29.67 -1.77
C VAL A 86 1.77 28.30 -2.10
N LYS A 87 2.66 27.78 -1.26
CA LYS A 87 3.40 26.55 -1.54
C LYS A 87 3.61 25.70 -0.30
N VAL A 88 3.41 24.39 -0.44
CA VAL A 88 3.74 23.38 0.57
C VAL A 88 4.47 22.21 -0.08
N ILE A 89 5.36 21.59 0.66
CA ILE A 89 6.14 20.43 0.22
C ILE A 89 5.87 19.29 1.20
N VAL A 90 5.50 18.14 0.66
CA VAL A 90 5.33 16.90 1.40
C VAL A 90 6.43 15.93 1.00
N GLU A 91 7.19 15.46 1.97
CA GLU A 91 8.24 14.46 1.78
C GLU A 91 7.72 13.10 2.24
N TYR A 92 8.00 12.06 1.47
CA TYR A 92 7.53 10.70 1.74
C TYR A 92 8.68 9.72 1.51
N ASP A 93 8.90 8.86 2.50
CA ASP A 93 9.83 7.74 2.38
C ASP A 93 9.01 6.44 2.44
N ASP A 94 9.12 5.59 1.42
CA ASP A 94 8.37 4.32 1.36
C ASP A 94 8.65 3.40 2.56
N SER A 95 9.80 3.55 3.24
CA SER A 95 10.11 2.85 4.48
C SER A 95 9.10 3.14 5.60
N GLU A 96 8.40 4.28 5.55
CA GLU A 96 7.34 4.65 6.49
C GLU A 96 6.09 3.76 6.38
N ALA A 97 5.86 3.13 5.23
CA ALA A 97 4.68 2.28 4.99
C ALA A 97 4.85 0.85 5.54
N PHE A 98 6.07 0.44 5.88
CA PHE A 98 6.30 -0.89 6.42
C PHE A 98 5.83 -0.96 7.87
N PRO A 99 5.21 -2.08 8.29
CA PRO A 99 4.98 -2.32 9.70
C PRO A 99 6.34 -2.22 10.40
N LYS A 100 6.38 -1.42 11.48
CA LYS A 100 7.57 -1.38 12.33
C LYS A 100 7.84 -2.80 12.76
N GLU A 101 9.09 -3.26 12.60
CA GLU A 101 9.49 -4.58 13.06
C GLU A 101 9.05 -4.74 14.51
N GLU A 102 7.98 -5.51 14.74
CA GLU A 102 7.77 -6.11 16.04
C GLU A 102 8.99 -7.00 16.21
N LYS A 103 9.80 -6.70 17.23
CA LYS A 103 10.89 -7.60 17.60
C LYS A 103 10.23 -8.96 17.80
N PHE A 104 10.47 -9.87 16.86
CA PHE A 104 10.12 -11.26 17.02
C PHE A 104 10.79 -11.69 18.32
N ARG A 105 9.99 -11.78 19.38
CA ARG A 105 10.39 -12.35 20.64
C ARG A 105 9.92 -13.78 20.52
N LEU A 106 10.87 -14.70 20.45
CA LEU A 106 10.57 -16.06 20.85
C LEU A 106 10.06 -15.93 22.28
N GLU A 107 8.81 -16.30 22.51
CA GLU A 107 8.33 -16.43 23.89
C GLU A 107 9.09 -17.63 24.47
N ASP A 108 9.49 -17.60 25.73
CA ASP A 108 10.26 -18.70 26.35
C ASP A 108 9.46 -20.03 26.40
N GLU A 109 8.21 -20.04 25.91
CA GLU A 109 7.35 -21.20 25.69
C GLU A 109 7.33 -21.69 24.23
N ASP A 110 8.12 -21.09 23.33
CA ASP A 110 8.34 -21.64 22.01
C ASP A 110 9.04 -23.00 22.13
N VAL A 111 8.37 -24.01 21.60
CA VAL A 111 8.71 -25.42 21.63
C VAL A 111 10.22 -25.61 21.49
N GLU A 112 10.86 -26.15 22.53
CA GLU A 112 12.27 -26.54 22.47
C GLU A 112 12.46 -27.38 21.20
N ILE A 113 13.27 -26.89 20.26
CA ILE A 113 13.58 -27.59 19.00
C ILE A 113 14.07 -29.01 19.32
N ASP A 114 14.69 -29.20 20.49
CA ASP A 114 15.10 -30.48 21.05
C ASP A 114 13.93 -31.45 21.29
N LYS A 115 12.76 -30.98 21.75
CA LYS A 115 11.55 -31.82 21.90
C LYS A 115 10.97 -32.27 20.56
N ILE A 116 11.04 -31.42 19.53
CA ILE A 116 10.61 -31.77 18.16
C ILE A 116 11.59 -32.78 17.53
N LEU A 117 12.87 -32.72 17.87
CA LEU A 117 13.88 -33.69 17.42
C LEU A 117 13.84 -35.02 18.19
N GLU A 118 13.34 -35.04 19.42
CA GLU A 118 13.21 -36.27 20.23
C GLU A 118 11.93 -37.06 19.94
N GLU A 119 10.88 -36.43 19.42
CA GLU A 119 9.63 -37.08 18.99
C GLU A 119 9.73 -37.62 17.55
N ASP A 120 10.80 -38.35 17.22
CA ASP A 120 10.80 -39.22 16.04
C ASP A 120 11.73 -40.44 16.20
N GLY A 121 11.56 -41.13 17.33
CA GLY A 121 12.35 -42.32 17.70
C GLY A 121 11.55 -43.62 17.85
N ASP A 122 10.26 -43.64 17.50
CA ASP A 122 9.47 -44.88 17.48
C ASP A 122 8.52 -44.90 16.29
N THR A 123 9.07 -44.79 15.07
CA THR A 123 8.38 -45.29 13.88
C THR A 123 8.41 -46.82 13.95
N LYS A 124 7.49 -47.42 14.71
CA LYS A 124 7.14 -48.82 14.49
C LYS A 124 6.66 -48.91 13.05
N GLU A 125 7.43 -49.58 12.20
CA GLU A 125 7.09 -49.84 10.78
C GLU A 125 5.72 -50.55 10.61
N ASP A 126 5.12 -51.03 11.70
CA ASP A 126 3.83 -51.71 11.74
C ASP A 126 2.59 -50.80 11.61
N GLU A 127 2.73 -49.46 11.61
CA GLU A 127 1.59 -48.54 11.38
C GLU A 127 1.44 -48.08 9.92
N LEU A 128 2.34 -48.48 9.02
CA LEU A 128 2.15 -48.31 7.59
C LEU A 128 1.07 -49.29 7.11
N LYS A 129 -0.18 -48.85 7.11
CA LYS A 129 -1.24 -49.56 6.36
C LYS A 129 -0.79 -49.62 4.90
N GLU A 130 -0.77 -50.82 4.33
CA GLU A 130 -0.58 -51.02 2.89
C GLU A 130 -1.52 -50.05 2.15
N ILE A 131 -0.93 -49.21 1.31
CA ILE A 131 -1.68 -48.33 0.41
C ILE A 131 -2.52 -49.27 -0.46
N ASP A 132 -3.84 -49.19 -0.33
CA ASP A 132 -4.73 -49.94 -1.20
C ASP A 132 -4.38 -49.60 -2.65
N SER A 133 -4.19 -50.62 -3.46
CA SER A 133 -3.81 -50.52 -4.88
C SER A 133 -4.90 -49.86 -5.75
N GLU A 134 -6.04 -49.52 -5.16
CA GLU A 134 -7.04 -48.70 -5.82
C GLU A 134 -6.54 -47.26 -5.98
N ASP A 135 -6.28 -46.91 -7.24
CA ASP A 135 -5.95 -45.59 -7.75
C ASP A 135 -7.02 -44.56 -7.36
N ASP A 136 -6.91 -44.02 -6.15
CA ASP A 136 -7.78 -42.96 -5.61
C ASP A 136 -7.38 -41.57 -6.14
N THR A 137 -6.68 -41.54 -7.29
CA THR A 137 -6.41 -40.29 -8.01
C THR A 137 -7.75 -39.69 -8.44
N PRO A 138 -8.09 -38.46 -8.03
CA PRO A 138 -9.32 -37.82 -8.44
C PRO A 138 -9.37 -37.69 -9.96
N LYS A 139 -10.25 -38.48 -10.59
CA LYS A 139 -10.46 -38.39 -12.04
C LYS A 139 -11.32 -37.18 -12.32
N PHE A 140 -10.73 -36.18 -12.96
CA PHE A 140 -11.46 -35.04 -13.47
C PHE A 140 -12.49 -35.52 -14.51
N THR A 141 -13.77 -35.50 -14.14
CA THR A 141 -14.88 -35.69 -15.08
C THR A 141 -15.26 -34.32 -15.67
N PRO A 142 -15.17 -34.13 -17.00
CA PRO A 142 -15.42 -32.83 -17.66
C PRO A 142 -16.84 -32.26 -17.53
N GLU A 143 -17.74 -32.95 -16.84
CA GLU A 143 -19.16 -32.60 -16.70
C GLU A 143 -19.42 -31.57 -15.58
N ASP A 144 -18.42 -31.20 -14.78
CA ASP A 144 -18.52 -30.11 -13.79
C ASP A 144 -18.09 -28.76 -14.40
N THR A 145 -18.68 -28.43 -15.55
CA THR A 145 -18.65 -27.09 -16.15
C THR A 145 -20.06 -26.51 -16.14
N SER A 146 -20.63 -26.38 -14.94
CA SER A 146 -21.82 -25.57 -14.74
C SER A 146 -21.43 -24.09 -14.81
N GLU A 147 -21.43 -23.53 -16.02
CA GLU A 147 -21.51 -22.10 -16.22
C GLU A 147 -22.82 -21.52 -15.64
N HIS A 148 -22.69 -20.40 -14.93
CA HIS A 148 -23.59 -19.25 -14.89
C HIS A 148 -25.03 -19.33 -14.31
N GLU A 149 -25.41 -18.15 -13.76
CA GLU A 149 -26.77 -17.62 -13.45
C GLU A 149 -27.43 -18.09 -12.15
N ASN A 150 -27.81 -17.23 -11.18
CA ASN A 150 -28.25 -15.83 -11.21
C ASN A 150 -27.78 -15.03 -9.98
#